data_AF-A0AAV2QLL9-F1
#
_entry.id   AF-A0AAV2QLL9-F1
#
_cell.length_a   1.000
_cell.length_b   1.000
_cell.length_c   1.000
_cell.angle_alpha   90.00
_cell.angle_beta   90.00
_cell.angle_gamma   90.00
#
_symmetry.space_group_name_H-M   'P 1'
#
loop_
_entity.id
_entity.type
_entity.pdbx_description
1 polymer ?
#
loop_
_entity_poly.entity_id
_entity_poly.type
_entity_poly.pdbx_seq_one_letter_code
_entity_poly.pdbx_strand_id
1 'polypeptide(L)'
;MMESNENSGSSDNNSSFQEEILNGVEDIQLGGCIPGTMIVYGENATPILTTVKPSNVIMTAATLGLGRVIVCTHTIFGEEIIKPCRFPKLSENLRNWLTNKEKVNDSEIMCIDNCNMFPVNKKIIVWKGASNKNAKFLSDLKSFILNGGALLCAHTPWGYLQLNPGKTLESMPVYPFFEEIGVCFTKDCASTPNGGCILIRNNKADYAHFGKCIDK
;
A
#
# COMPACT_ATOMS: atom_id res chain seq x y z
N MET A 1 10.44 46.25 21.21
CA MET A 1 10.08 44.84 21.41
C MET A 1 9.95 44.22 20.05
N MET A 2 10.81 43.25 19.76
CA MET A 2 10.73 42.40 18.57
C MET A 2 9.61 41.39 18.83
N GLU A 3 8.63 41.29 17.93
CA GLU A 3 7.79 40.10 17.85
C GLU A 3 8.24 39.30 16.63
N SER A 4 8.66 38.09 16.95
CA SER A 4 9.22 37.06 16.11
C SER A 4 8.18 36.45 15.19
N ASN A 5 8.60 36.20 13.94
CA ASN A 5 8.05 35.20 13.06
C ASN A 5 7.93 33.85 13.78
N GLU A 6 6.77 33.20 13.68
CA GLU A 6 6.68 31.75 13.75
C GLU A 6 6.07 31.19 12.47
N ASN A 7 6.74 30.13 12.03
CA ASN A 7 6.75 29.50 10.74
C ASN A 7 5.79 28.30 10.79
N SER A 8 4.67 28.33 10.07
CA SER A 8 3.77 27.18 9.94
C SER A 8 3.95 26.48 8.60
N GLY A 9 5.07 25.78 8.44
CA GLY A 9 5.33 24.90 7.30
C GLY A 9 5.33 23.44 7.75
N SER A 10 4.16 22.78 7.78
CA SER A 10 4.10 21.31 7.88
C SER A 10 2.78 20.66 7.39
N SER A 11 1.82 21.40 6.83
CA SER A 11 0.55 20.82 6.35
C SER A 11 0.51 20.43 4.86
N ASP A 12 1.47 20.87 4.05
CA ASP A 12 1.23 20.98 2.59
C ASP A 12 1.84 19.85 1.74
N ASN A 13 2.59 18.92 2.32
CA ASN A 13 3.17 17.80 1.55
C ASN A 13 2.18 16.65 1.32
N ASN A 14 1.24 16.40 2.24
CA ASN A 14 0.36 15.22 2.18
C ASN A 14 -0.84 15.41 1.24
N SER A 15 -1.37 16.63 1.09
CA SER A 15 -2.41 16.93 0.09
C SER A 15 -1.93 16.68 -1.34
N SER A 16 -0.64 16.88 -1.60
CA SER A 16 -0.05 16.68 -2.93
C SER A 16 -0.15 15.23 -3.44
N PHE A 17 -0.08 14.22 -2.56
CA PHE A 17 -0.13 12.82 -3.01
C PHE A 17 -1.53 12.45 -3.51
N GLN A 18 -2.55 12.86 -2.77
CA GLN A 18 -3.95 12.64 -3.15
C GLN A 18 -4.29 13.37 -4.45
N GLU A 19 -3.91 14.64 -4.55
CA GLU A 19 -4.15 15.46 -5.74
C GLU A 19 -3.50 14.85 -6.99
N GLU A 20 -2.24 14.40 -6.90
CA GLU A 20 -1.55 13.78 -8.03
C GLU A 20 -2.17 12.43 -8.41
N ILE A 21 -2.46 11.56 -7.44
CA ILE A 21 -2.94 10.20 -7.71
C ILE A 21 -4.41 10.21 -8.18
N LEU A 22 -5.24 11.10 -7.63
CA LEU A 22 -6.67 11.16 -7.91
C LEU A 22 -7.03 12.17 -9.02
N ASN A 23 -6.05 12.78 -9.68
CA ASN A 23 -6.31 13.73 -10.76
C ASN A 23 -7.18 13.10 -11.86
N GLY A 24 -8.40 13.62 -12.03
CA GLY A 24 -9.37 13.12 -13.00
C GLY A 24 -9.99 11.76 -12.64
N VAL A 25 -9.90 11.33 -11.38
CA VAL A 25 -10.54 10.13 -10.84
C VAL A 25 -11.61 10.56 -9.83
N GLU A 26 -12.88 10.49 -10.24
CA GLU A 26 -14.02 10.84 -9.37
C GLU A 26 -14.46 9.66 -8.50
N ASP A 27 -14.56 8.47 -9.10
CA ASP A 27 -14.88 7.22 -8.42
C ASP A 27 -14.19 6.02 -9.10
N ILE A 28 -14.18 4.88 -8.40
CA ILE A 28 -13.77 3.60 -8.95
C ILE A 28 -14.79 2.51 -8.63
N GLN A 29 -15.03 1.62 -9.59
CA GLN A 29 -15.95 0.51 -9.43
C GLN A 29 -15.17 -0.80 -9.26
N LEU A 30 -15.17 -1.33 -8.02
CA LEU A 30 -14.47 -2.59 -7.71
C LEU A 30 -15.20 -3.85 -8.22
N GLY A 31 -16.43 -3.72 -8.72
CA GLY A 31 -17.14 -4.79 -9.43
C GLY A 31 -17.29 -6.09 -8.62
N GLY A 32 -17.71 -5.97 -7.36
CA GLY A 32 -17.93 -7.11 -6.46
C GLY A 32 -16.69 -7.57 -5.69
N CYS A 33 -15.50 -7.01 -5.96
CA CYS A 33 -14.33 -7.25 -5.13
C CYS A 33 -14.50 -6.61 -3.74
N ILE A 34 -14.16 -7.35 -2.69
CA ILE A 34 -14.30 -6.91 -1.30
C ILE A 34 -12.90 -6.57 -0.76
N PRO A 35 -12.49 -5.30 -0.71
CA PRO A 35 -11.22 -4.92 -0.12
C PRO A 35 -11.25 -5.10 1.40
N GLY A 36 -10.09 -5.35 2.00
CA GLY A 36 -9.90 -5.08 3.43
C GLY A 36 -9.87 -3.57 3.72
N THR A 37 -9.65 -3.18 4.98
CA THR A 37 -9.37 -1.78 5.34
C THR A 37 -8.05 -1.69 6.10
N MET A 38 -7.46 -0.49 6.14
CA MET A 38 -6.19 -0.23 6.84
C MET A 38 -6.26 1.03 7.70
N ILE A 39 -5.35 1.09 8.68
CA ILE A 39 -5.03 2.28 9.46
C ILE A 39 -3.70 2.82 8.93
N VAL A 40 -3.65 4.13 8.74
CA VAL A 40 -2.45 4.88 8.31
C VAL A 40 -2.04 5.79 9.45
N TYR A 41 -0.84 5.60 9.97
CA TYR A 41 -0.30 6.37 11.09
C TYR A 41 1.13 6.85 10.87
N GLY A 42 1.79 6.46 9.77
CA GLY A 42 3.12 6.95 9.42
C GLY A 42 3.09 8.40 8.93
N GLU A 43 4.08 9.18 9.34
CA GLU A 43 4.19 10.61 8.98
C GLU A 43 4.38 10.84 7.48
N ASN A 44 5.01 9.89 6.79
CA ASN A 44 5.27 9.91 5.35
C ASN A 44 4.24 9.10 4.55
N ALA A 45 3.08 8.80 5.14
CA ALA A 45 2.02 8.02 4.52
C ALA A 45 0.70 8.81 4.51
N THR A 46 -0.04 8.71 3.41
CA THR A 46 -1.30 9.42 3.19
C THR A 46 -2.36 8.45 2.66
N PRO A 47 -3.55 8.36 3.30
CA PRO A 47 -4.69 7.65 2.74
C PRO A 47 -5.07 8.20 1.37
N ILE A 48 -5.27 7.35 0.37
CA ILE A 48 -5.62 7.78 -1.01
C ILE A 48 -7.06 7.42 -1.34
N LEU A 49 -7.43 6.15 -1.20
CA LEU A 49 -8.79 5.70 -1.47
C LEU A 49 -9.44 5.18 -0.21
N THR A 50 -10.73 5.49 -0.09
CA THR A 50 -11.61 4.96 0.95
C THR A 50 -12.80 4.25 0.29
N THR A 51 -13.55 3.48 1.06
CA THR A 51 -14.89 3.07 0.61
C THR A 51 -15.87 4.23 0.76
N VAL A 52 -17.17 3.99 0.59
CA VAL A 52 -18.23 4.97 0.92
C VAL A 52 -18.16 5.50 2.37
N LYS A 53 -17.41 4.83 3.26
CA LYS A 53 -17.08 5.31 4.59
C LYS A 53 -15.67 5.92 4.57
N PRO A 54 -15.48 7.21 4.86
CA PRO A 54 -14.16 7.86 4.87
C PRO A 54 -13.13 7.21 5.82
N SER A 55 -13.59 6.56 6.89
CA SER A 55 -12.72 5.81 7.82
C SER A 55 -12.15 4.53 7.22
N ASN A 56 -12.71 4.03 6.12
CA ASN A 56 -12.38 2.73 5.55
C ASN A 56 -11.35 2.90 4.44
N VAL A 57 -10.10 3.18 4.81
CA VAL A 57 -8.99 3.31 3.86
C VAL A 57 -8.70 1.98 3.18
N ILE A 58 -8.64 1.97 1.85
CA ILE A 58 -8.36 0.79 1.02
C ILE A 58 -7.09 0.93 0.18
N MET A 59 -6.57 2.15 0.04
CA MET A 59 -5.30 2.45 -0.62
C MET A 59 -4.58 3.57 0.12
N THR A 60 -3.27 3.44 0.27
CA THR A 60 -2.37 4.43 0.88
C THR A 60 -1.13 4.60 0.03
N ALA A 61 -0.65 5.83 -0.04
CA ALA A 61 0.63 6.19 -0.64
C ALA A 61 1.62 6.58 0.47
N ALA A 62 2.87 6.17 0.34
CA ALA A 62 3.93 6.54 1.26
C ALA A 62 5.27 6.69 0.56
N THR A 63 6.19 7.45 1.17
CA THR A 63 7.60 7.47 0.74
C THR A 63 8.47 6.69 1.71
N LEU A 64 9.46 5.96 1.18
CA LEU A 64 10.46 5.24 1.97
C LEU A 64 11.85 5.45 1.37
N GLY A 65 12.70 6.21 2.05
CA GLY A 65 13.94 6.72 1.46
C GLY A 65 13.62 7.61 0.25
N LEU A 66 14.25 7.33 -0.89
CA LEU A 66 13.96 8.02 -2.15
C LEU A 66 12.79 7.40 -2.93
N GLY A 67 12.32 6.21 -2.52
CA GLY A 67 11.29 5.45 -3.22
C GLY A 67 9.87 5.81 -2.80
N ARG A 68 8.92 5.33 -3.61
CA ARG A 68 7.48 5.52 -3.42
C ARG A 68 6.78 4.18 -3.31
N VAL A 69 5.87 4.08 -2.35
CA VAL A 69 5.18 2.85 -1.97
C VAL A 69 3.68 3.08 -2.03
N ILE A 70 2.97 2.17 -2.67
CA ILE A 70 1.50 2.08 -2.61
C ILE A 70 1.14 0.79 -1.87
N VAL A 71 0.23 0.87 -0.90
CA VAL A 71 -0.39 -0.29 -0.26
C VAL A 71 -1.87 -0.29 -0.59
N CYS A 72 -2.37 -1.43 -1.07
CA CYS A 72 -3.78 -1.65 -1.37
C CYS A 72 -4.29 -2.91 -0.67
N THR A 73 -5.55 -2.86 -0.21
CA THR A 73 -6.20 -3.96 0.51
C THR A 73 -6.95 -4.97 -0.37
N HIS A 74 -6.62 -5.01 -1.67
CA HIS A 74 -7.11 -6.03 -2.59
C HIS A 74 -6.13 -6.26 -3.75
N THR A 75 -5.97 -7.51 -4.20
CA THR A 75 -5.03 -7.87 -5.28
C THR A 75 -5.37 -7.23 -6.64
N ILE A 76 -6.63 -6.86 -6.88
CA ILE A 76 -7.08 -6.24 -8.15
C ILE A 76 -6.31 -4.98 -8.51
N PHE A 77 -5.88 -4.18 -7.52
CA PHE A 77 -5.09 -2.98 -7.76
C PHE A 77 -3.71 -3.31 -8.35
N GLY A 78 -3.13 -4.47 -7.98
CA GLY A 78 -1.88 -4.95 -8.57
C GLY A 78 -2.05 -5.38 -10.03
N GLU A 79 -3.19 -6.00 -10.36
CA GLU A 79 -3.52 -6.38 -11.74
C GLU A 79 -3.70 -5.14 -12.62
N GLU A 80 -4.38 -4.12 -12.11
CA GLU A 80 -4.66 -2.87 -12.82
C GLU A 80 -3.41 -2.03 -13.09
N ILE A 81 -2.37 -2.19 -12.27
CA ILE A 81 -1.08 -1.56 -12.50
C ILE A 81 -0.28 -2.26 -13.58
N ILE A 82 -0.44 -3.57 -13.73
CA ILE A 82 0.23 -4.35 -14.79
C ILE A 82 -0.51 -4.17 -16.11
N LYS A 83 -1.85 -4.25 -16.07
CA LYS A 83 -2.71 -4.16 -17.24
C LYS A 83 -3.94 -3.30 -16.89
N PRO A 84 -3.89 -1.97 -17.16
CA PRO A 84 -4.98 -1.06 -16.86
C PRO A 84 -6.24 -1.42 -17.68
N CYS A 85 -7.32 -1.81 -17.01
CA CYS A 85 -8.55 -2.24 -17.66
C CYS A 85 -9.80 -1.64 -17.01
N ARG A 86 -9.92 -1.71 -15.68
CA ARG A 86 -11.11 -1.26 -14.95
C ARG A 86 -11.06 0.20 -14.54
N PHE A 87 -9.88 0.70 -14.18
CA PHE A 87 -9.70 2.09 -13.78
C PHE A 87 -8.42 2.68 -14.40
N PRO A 88 -8.37 2.80 -15.75
CA PRO A 88 -7.14 3.14 -16.47
C PRO A 88 -6.55 4.49 -16.07
N LYS A 89 -7.38 5.48 -15.71
CA LYS A 89 -6.90 6.79 -15.27
C LYS A 89 -6.16 6.71 -13.94
N LEU A 90 -6.72 5.99 -12.96
CA LEU A 90 -6.05 5.74 -11.69
C LEU A 90 -4.76 4.95 -11.89
N SER A 91 -4.75 3.92 -12.75
CA SER A 91 -3.54 3.16 -13.05
C SER A 91 -2.44 4.01 -13.68
N GLU A 92 -2.80 4.93 -14.59
CA GLU A 92 -1.87 5.90 -15.17
C GLU A 92 -1.28 6.81 -14.09
N ASN A 93 -2.14 7.41 -13.26
CA ASN A 93 -1.71 8.32 -12.20
C ASN A 93 -0.83 7.60 -11.17
N LEU A 94 -1.16 6.35 -10.80
CA LEU A 94 -0.35 5.54 -9.89
C LEU A 94 1.02 5.22 -10.49
N ARG A 95 1.09 4.81 -11.76
CA ARG A 95 2.37 4.57 -12.45
C ARG A 95 3.22 5.84 -12.44
N ASN A 96 2.64 6.98 -12.82
CA ASN A 96 3.32 8.27 -12.82
C ASN A 96 3.76 8.68 -11.42
N TRP A 97 2.92 8.54 -10.41
CA TRP A 97 3.28 8.88 -9.04
C TRP A 97 4.39 7.97 -8.54
N LEU A 98 4.27 6.65 -8.70
CA LEU A 98 5.28 5.67 -8.27
C LEU A 98 6.67 5.96 -8.84
N THR A 99 6.74 6.47 -10.08
CA THR A 99 8.01 6.68 -10.80
C THR A 99 8.43 8.15 -10.88
N ASN A 100 7.79 9.02 -10.07
CA ASN A 100 8.03 10.46 -10.11
C ASN A 100 7.96 11.04 -11.54
N LYS A 101 6.93 10.64 -12.28
CA LYS A 101 6.57 11.05 -13.65
C LYS A 101 7.57 10.57 -14.72
N GLU A 102 8.53 9.70 -14.36
CA GLU A 102 9.34 9.01 -15.35
C GLU A 102 8.48 8.03 -16.14
N LYS A 103 8.59 8.05 -17.48
CA LYS A 103 7.91 7.07 -18.32
C LYS A 103 8.43 5.66 -18.03
N VAL A 104 7.50 4.72 -17.92
CA VAL A 104 7.76 3.31 -17.64
C VAL A 104 7.04 2.46 -18.67
N ASN A 105 7.78 1.56 -19.30
CA ASN A 105 7.23 0.55 -20.20
C ASN A 105 6.77 -0.66 -19.39
N ASP A 106 5.84 -1.45 -19.94
CA ASP A 106 5.32 -2.64 -19.24
C ASP A 106 6.42 -3.65 -18.88
N SER A 107 7.52 -3.71 -19.65
CA SER A 107 8.68 -4.57 -19.37
C SER A 107 9.47 -4.15 -18.12
N GLU A 108 9.34 -2.90 -17.67
CA GLU A 108 9.98 -2.33 -16.48
C GLU A 108 9.11 -2.51 -15.22
N ILE A 109 7.90 -3.07 -15.37
CA ILE A 109 6.99 -3.44 -14.28
C ILE A 109 7.11 -4.94 -14.05
N MET A 110 7.38 -5.36 -12.82
CA MET A 110 7.45 -6.78 -12.49
C MET A 110 6.52 -7.16 -11.36
N CYS A 111 5.62 -8.09 -11.65
CA CYS A 111 4.85 -8.77 -10.64
C CYS A 111 5.68 -9.86 -9.98
N ILE A 112 5.73 -9.84 -8.65
CA ILE A 112 6.42 -10.87 -7.87
C ILE A 112 5.37 -11.83 -7.34
N ASP A 113 5.47 -13.08 -7.79
CA ASP A 113 4.71 -14.22 -7.30
C ASP A 113 5.66 -15.18 -6.56
N ASN A 114 6.25 -16.20 -7.18
CA ASN A 114 7.08 -17.24 -6.57
C ASN A 114 8.59 -17.05 -6.83
N CYS A 115 9.02 -15.90 -7.35
CA CYS A 115 10.44 -15.65 -7.57
C CYS A 115 11.19 -15.41 -6.25
N ASN A 116 12.33 -16.08 -6.06
CA ASN A 116 13.23 -15.88 -4.92
C ASN A 116 14.45 -15.00 -5.24
N MET A 117 14.61 -14.61 -6.50
CA MET A 117 15.66 -13.72 -6.96
C MET A 117 15.08 -12.33 -7.20
N PHE A 118 15.76 -11.31 -6.70
CA PHE A 118 15.32 -9.94 -6.89
C PHE A 118 15.50 -9.52 -8.37
N PRO A 119 14.47 -8.96 -9.02
CA PRO A 119 14.58 -8.61 -10.43
C PRO A 119 15.33 -7.29 -10.61
N VAL A 120 16.44 -7.34 -11.35
CA VAL A 120 17.21 -6.16 -11.72
C VAL A 120 16.55 -5.42 -12.89
N ASN A 121 16.88 -4.12 -13.03
CA ASN A 121 16.40 -3.25 -14.12
C ASN A 121 14.87 -3.12 -14.20
N LYS A 122 14.20 -3.15 -13.04
CA LYS A 122 12.77 -2.84 -12.92
C LYS A 122 12.61 -1.49 -12.24
N LYS A 123 11.54 -0.78 -12.58
CA LYS A 123 11.16 0.50 -11.96
C LYS A 123 10.02 0.35 -10.97
N ILE A 124 9.07 -0.52 -11.30
CA ILE A 124 7.93 -0.82 -10.43
C ILE A 124 7.93 -2.31 -10.11
N ILE A 125 7.95 -2.61 -8.81
CA ILE A 125 7.72 -3.94 -8.28
C ILE A 125 6.29 -4.01 -7.78
N VAL A 126 5.50 -4.93 -8.33
CA VAL A 126 4.15 -5.25 -7.85
C VAL A 126 4.23 -6.52 -7.02
N TRP A 127 4.01 -6.41 -5.72
CA TRP A 127 3.91 -7.58 -4.85
C TRP A 127 2.44 -7.95 -4.68
N LYS A 128 2.05 -9.08 -5.27
CA LYS A 128 0.75 -9.71 -5.04
C LYS A 128 0.93 -11.05 -4.34
N GLY A 129 0.17 -11.27 -3.27
CA GLY A 129 0.18 -12.56 -2.57
C GLY A 129 1.33 -12.76 -1.59
N ALA A 130 1.32 -13.88 -0.87
CA ALA A 130 2.12 -14.07 0.33
C ALA A 130 3.15 -15.19 0.24
N SER A 131 3.68 -15.40 -0.96
CA SER A 131 4.83 -16.28 -1.18
C SER A 131 5.98 -15.88 -0.24
N ASN A 132 6.58 -16.85 0.44
CA ASN A 132 7.78 -16.60 1.23
C ASN A 132 8.91 -16.07 0.33
N LYS A 133 9.73 -15.18 0.89
CA LYS A 133 10.94 -14.65 0.28
C LYS A 133 12.10 -14.87 1.23
N ASN A 134 13.28 -15.15 0.67
CA ASN A 134 14.50 -15.28 1.49
C ASN A 134 14.97 -13.89 1.98
N ALA A 135 15.82 -13.88 2.99
CA ALA A 135 16.33 -12.64 3.59
C ALA A 135 17.07 -11.74 2.57
N LYS A 136 17.81 -12.34 1.62
CA LYS A 136 18.50 -11.59 0.57
C LYS A 136 17.52 -10.82 -0.31
N PHE A 137 16.45 -11.46 -0.76
CA PHE A 137 15.42 -10.82 -1.57
C PHE A 137 14.79 -9.64 -0.84
N LEU A 138 14.46 -9.80 0.45
CA LEU A 138 13.88 -8.72 1.26
C LEU A 138 14.87 -7.55 1.41
N SER A 139 16.15 -7.86 1.62
CA SER A 139 17.23 -6.86 1.67
C SER A 139 17.41 -6.12 0.35
N ASP A 140 17.37 -6.84 -0.78
CA ASP A 140 17.50 -6.26 -2.12
C ASP A 140 16.28 -5.38 -2.44
N LEU A 141 15.07 -5.82 -2.10
CA LEU A 141 13.85 -5.03 -2.26
C LEU A 141 13.89 -3.75 -1.41
N LYS A 142 14.33 -3.85 -0.15
CA LYS A 142 14.49 -2.67 0.71
C LYS A 142 15.50 -1.68 0.12
N SER A 143 16.65 -2.19 -0.33
CA SER A 143 17.67 -1.35 -0.97
C SER A 143 17.14 -0.70 -2.24
N PHE A 144 16.38 -1.43 -3.05
CA PHE A 144 15.75 -0.92 -4.26
C PHE A 144 14.82 0.26 -3.93
N ILE A 145 13.93 0.12 -2.94
CA ILE A 145 12.99 1.19 -2.55
C ILE A 145 13.77 2.40 -2.01
N LEU A 146 14.71 2.18 -1.08
CA LEU A 146 15.49 3.26 -0.48
C LEU A 146 16.25 4.10 -1.52
N ASN A 147 16.64 3.50 -2.65
CA ASN A 147 17.35 4.15 -3.75
C ASN A 147 16.44 4.66 -4.89
N GLY A 148 15.13 4.81 -4.66
CA GLY A 148 14.20 5.42 -5.63
C GLY A 148 13.34 4.44 -6.42
N GLY A 149 13.48 3.15 -6.16
CA GLY A 149 12.61 2.12 -6.72
C GLY A 149 11.17 2.23 -6.19
N ALA A 150 10.21 1.81 -7.01
CA ALA A 150 8.80 1.90 -6.67
C ALA A 150 8.21 0.53 -6.29
N LEU A 151 7.43 0.49 -5.21
CA LEU A 151 6.75 -0.73 -4.74
C LEU A 151 5.23 -0.52 -4.69
N LEU A 152 4.47 -1.45 -5.24
CA LEU A 152 3.04 -1.55 -5.03
C LEU A 152 2.70 -2.89 -4.39
N CYS A 153 2.19 -2.85 -3.16
CA CYS A 153 1.73 -3.99 -2.40
C CYS A 153 0.22 -4.13 -2.54
N ALA A 154 -0.24 -5.16 -3.24
CA ALA A 154 -1.66 -5.44 -3.41
C ALA A 154 -2.00 -6.76 -2.71
N HIS A 155 -2.53 -6.67 -1.50
CA HIS A 155 -2.85 -7.83 -0.67
C HIS A 155 -4.31 -7.81 -0.23
N THR A 156 -4.95 -8.96 -0.30
CA THR A 156 -6.30 -9.16 0.23
C THR A 156 -6.16 -9.77 1.63
N PRO A 157 -6.29 -9.00 2.73
CA PRO A 157 -5.89 -9.47 4.07
C PRO A 157 -6.68 -10.69 4.52
N TRP A 158 -7.98 -10.67 4.29
CA TRP A 158 -8.86 -11.80 4.59
C TRP A 158 -8.54 -13.03 3.75
N GLY A 159 -8.19 -12.85 2.46
CA GLY A 159 -7.79 -13.94 1.58
C GLY A 159 -6.51 -14.62 2.04
N TYR A 160 -5.55 -13.86 2.57
CA TYR A 160 -4.36 -14.43 3.19
C TYR A 160 -4.68 -15.32 4.39
N LEU A 161 -5.54 -14.86 5.30
CA LEU A 161 -5.94 -15.62 6.49
C LEU A 161 -6.70 -16.89 6.11
N GLN A 162 -7.52 -16.88 5.05
CA GLN A 162 -8.17 -18.10 4.54
C GLN A 162 -7.15 -19.15 4.07
N LEU A 163 -6.11 -18.71 3.38
CA LEU A 163 -5.09 -19.58 2.81
C LEU A 163 -4.01 -19.98 3.82
N ASN A 164 -3.98 -19.35 5.00
CA ASN A 164 -2.97 -19.56 6.03
C ASN A 164 -3.63 -19.75 7.41
N PRO A 165 -4.31 -20.88 7.65
CA PRO A 165 -4.96 -21.13 8.94
C PRO A 165 -3.94 -21.12 10.08
N GLY A 166 -4.31 -20.47 11.19
CA GLY A 166 -3.46 -20.34 12.38
C GLY A 166 -2.39 -19.25 12.31
N LYS A 167 -2.24 -18.56 11.17
CA LYS A 167 -1.34 -17.41 11.03
C LYS A 167 -2.02 -16.08 11.33
N THR A 168 -1.22 -15.05 11.58
CA THR A 168 -1.66 -13.65 11.69
C THR A 168 -1.15 -12.83 10.49
N LEU A 169 -1.67 -11.62 10.29
CA LEU A 169 -1.26 -10.75 9.19
C LEU A 169 0.21 -10.33 9.30
N GLU A 170 0.75 -10.26 10.51
CA GLU A 170 2.17 -9.99 10.83
C GLU A 170 3.10 -11.02 10.21
N SER A 171 2.61 -12.24 9.97
CA SER A 171 3.39 -13.30 9.32
C SER A 171 3.43 -13.20 7.79
N MET A 172 2.78 -12.18 7.21
CA MET A 172 2.96 -11.87 5.79
C MET A 172 4.42 -11.45 5.53
N PRO A 173 5.10 -11.99 4.51
CA PRO A 173 6.48 -11.61 4.20
C PRO A 173 6.70 -10.12 3.92
N VAL A 174 5.65 -9.40 3.51
CA VAL A 174 5.67 -7.96 3.22
C VAL A 174 5.43 -7.08 4.46
N TYR A 175 4.95 -7.65 5.57
CA TYR A 175 4.52 -6.89 6.74
C TYR A 175 5.58 -5.93 7.32
N PRO A 176 6.89 -6.28 7.37
CA PRO A 176 7.92 -5.35 7.85
C PRO A 176 7.95 -4.02 7.09
N PHE A 177 7.60 -4.01 5.80
CA PHE A 177 7.51 -2.77 5.01
C PHE A 177 6.30 -1.93 5.42
N PHE A 178 5.19 -2.56 5.82
CA PHE A 178 4.02 -1.85 6.33
C PHE A 178 4.33 -1.17 7.66
N GLU A 179 5.08 -1.84 8.54
CA GLU A 179 5.52 -1.24 9.80
C GLU A 179 6.40 -0.01 9.58
N GLU A 180 7.34 -0.10 8.63
CA GLU A 180 8.30 0.98 8.34
C GLU A 180 7.62 2.23 7.76
N ILE A 181 6.56 2.07 6.96
CA ILE A 181 5.78 3.19 6.43
C ILE A 181 4.60 3.59 7.32
N GLY A 182 4.41 2.92 8.45
CA GLY A 182 3.35 3.20 9.41
C GLY A 182 1.93 2.88 8.91
N VAL A 183 1.74 1.67 8.38
CA VAL A 183 0.44 1.14 7.93
C VAL A 183 0.18 -0.20 8.60
N CYS A 184 -1.07 -0.46 8.98
CA CYS A 184 -1.50 -1.80 9.36
C CYS A 184 -2.94 -2.05 8.91
N PHE A 185 -3.32 -3.32 8.72
CA PHE A 185 -4.70 -3.65 8.39
C PHE A 185 -5.60 -3.48 9.63
N THR A 186 -6.85 -3.06 9.44
CA THR A 186 -7.83 -2.93 10.54
C THR A 186 -8.21 -4.31 11.09
N LYS A 187 -9.00 -4.30 12.16
CA LYS A 187 -9.61 -5.50 12.76
C LYS A 187 -10.99 -5.84 12.23
N ASP A 188 -11.43 -5.09 11.22
CA ASP A 188 -12.79 -5.21 10.75
C ASP A 188 -13.02 -6.58 10.13
N CYS A 189 -14.27 -7.00 10.23
CA CYS A 189 -14.76 -8.11 9.45
C CYS A 189 -14.62 -7.80 7.95
N ALA A 190 -13.85 -8.61 7.23
CA ALA A 190 -14.02 -8.64 5.79
C ALA A 190 -15.18 -9.56 5.45
N SER A 191 -16.18 -9.02 4.77
CA SER A 191 -17.23 -9.84 4.18
C SER A 191 -16.61 -10.77 3.14
N THR A 192 -16.97 -12.06 3.18
CA THR A 192 -16.56 -13.00 2.15
C THR A 192 -17.61 -13.00 1.02
N PRO A 193 -17.23 -13.36 -0.21
CA PRO A 193 -18.19 -13.46 -1.32
C PRO A 193 -19.38 -14.40 -1.04
N ASN A 194 -19.24 -15.33 -0.08
CA ASN A 194 -20.27 -16.32 0.28
C ASN A 194 -21.13 -15.90 1.49
N GLY A 195 -21.13 -14.62 1.87
CA GLY A 195 -21.93 -14.11 2.99
C GLY A 195 -21.38 -14.42 4.39
N GLY A 196 -20.13 -14.88 4.47
CA GLY A 196 -19.42 -15.07 5.74
C GLY A 196 -18.61 -13.83 6.14
N CYS A 197 -18.04 -13.88 7.33
CA CYS A 197 -17.20 -12.81 7.87
C CYS A 197 -15.86 -13.40 8.29
N ILE A 198 -14.75 -12.83 7.82
CA ILE A 198 -13.42 -13.16 8.36
C ILE A 198 -13.00 -12.02 9.25
N LEU A 199 -12.93 -12.34 10.53
CA LEU A 199 -12.45 -11.44 11.56
C LEU A 199 -10.93 -11.29 11.43
N ILE A 200 -10.49 -10.07 11.19
CA ILE A 200 -9.09 -9.74 11.27
C ILE A 200 -8.77 -9.47 12.74
N ARG A 201 -8.04 -10.36 13.41
CA ARG A 201 -7.73 -10.26 14.85
C ARG A 201 -6.22 -10.28 15.09
N ASN A 202 -5.81 -9.90 16.30
CA ASN A 202 -4.43 -9.95 16.79
C ASN A 202 -3.42 -9.18 15.90
N ASN A 203 -3.76 -7.94 15.55
CA ASN A 203 -2.87 -7.07 14.79
C ASN A 203 -2.65 -5.71 15.48
N LYS A 204 -1.74 -4.91 14.91
CA LYS A 204 -1.37 -3.58 15.42
C LYS A 204 -2.51 -2.56 15.47
N ALA A 205 -3.67 -2.82 14.88
CA ALA A 205 -4.80 -1.89 14.93
C ALA A 205 -5.35 -1.65 16.35
N ASP A 206 -5.08 -2.53 17.32
CA ASP A 206 -5.44 -2.28 18.74
C ASP A 206 -4.61 -1.14 19.35
N TYR A 207 -3.47 -0.85 18.74
CA TYR A 207 -2.42 0.01 19.29
C TYR A 207 -2.08 1.16 18.35
N ALA A 208 -2.72 1.23 17.18
CA ALA A 208 -2.56 2.31 16.23
C ALA A 208 -3.46 3.49 16.62
N HIS A 209 -2.85 4.65 16.87
CA HIS A 209 -3.53 5.92 17.06
C HIS A 209 -2.95 6.97 16.10
N PHE A 210 -3.53 8.17 16.07
CA PHE A 210 -3.06 9.27 15.22
C PHE A 210 -1.55 9.49 15.41
N GLY A 211 -0.77 9.22 14.35
CA GLY A 211 0.68 9.44 14.29
C GLY A 211 1.59 8.39 14.93
N LYS A 212 1.08 7.35 15.64
CA LYS A 212 1.93 6.29 16.21
C LYS A 212 1.20 4.96 16.36
N CYS A 213 1.97 3.87 16.27
CA CYS A 213 1.62 2.60 16.87
C CYS A 213 2.29 2.51 18.24
N ILE A 214 1.55 2.21 19.30
CA ILE A 214 2.14 1.97 20.62
C ILE A 214 2.77 0.58 20.61
N ASP A 215 4.09 0.51 20.78
CA ASP A 215 4.80 -0.75 20.99
C ASP A 215 4.46 -1.33 22.38
N LYS A 216 4.42 -2.66 22.49
CA LYS A 216 4.41 -3.36 23.78
C LYS A 216 5.80 -3.86 24.11
#